data_AF-A0A9P4LM01-F1
#
_entry.id   AF-A0A9P4LM01-F1
#
_cell.length_a   1.000
_cell.length_b   1.000
_cell.length_c   1.000
_cell.angle_alpha   90.00
_cell.angle_beta   90.00
_cell.angle_gamma   90.00
#
_symmetry.space_group_name_H-M   'P 1'
#
loop_
_entity.id
_entity.type
_entity.pdbx_description
1 polymer ?
#
loop_
_entity_poly.entity_id
_entity_poly.type
_entity_poly.pdbx_seq_one_letter_code
_entity_poly.pdbx_strand_id
1 'polypeptide(L)'
;MTGAGYLPEFVRDFKLEATIHENVTIHTRSLARRGTLQREVWERTNILRHGGSGEVWQERKIEGPGSVEVRAVKRIRNGSELSAGRNEGRRVVRELEALAKFSQEKYTAFFVKFYGWYVDKEWLYIAME
;
A
#
# COMPACT_ATOMS: atom_id res chain seq x y z
N MET A 1 25.06 -0.25 -2.11
CA MET A 1 24.25 0.97 -2.30
C MET A 1 23.29 0.71 -3.44
N THR A 2 22.08 0.23 -3.16
CA THR A 2 21.21 -0.40 -4.16
C THR A 2 19.84 0.26 -4.19
N GLY A 3 19.49 0.86 -5.35
CA GLY A 3 18.15 0.76 -5.93
C GLY A 3 17.04 1.78 -5.60
N ALA A 4 17.27 2.82 -4.77
CA ALA A 4 16.18 3.70 -4.31
C ALA A 4 16.16 5.13 -4.91
N GLY A 5 16.88 5.42 -5.99
CA GLY A 5 16.71 6.68 -6.76
C GLY A 5 15.92 6.35 -8.02
N TYR A 6 14.68 6.79 -8.26
CA TYR A 6 14.05 8.04 -7.91
C TYR A 6 12.52 7.80 -7.96
N LEU A 7 11.92 7.29 -6.87
CA LEU A 7 10.45 7.22 -6.83
C LEU A 7 9.89 8.64 -6.76
N PRO A 8 8.81 8.96 -7.49
CA PRO A 8 8.13 10.25 -7.40
C PRO A 8 7.73 10.56 -5.95
N GLU A 9 7.73 11.85 -5.58
CA GLU A 9 7.45 12.29 -4.20
C GLU A 9 6.13 11.75 -3.67
N PHE A 10 5.05 11.92 -4.44
CA PHE A 10 3.74 11.37 -4.09
C PHE A 10 3.73 9.85 -3.92
N VAL A 11 4.60 9.11 -4.62
CA VAL A 11 4.69 7.66 -4.38
C VAL A 11 5.40 7.39 -3.07
N ARG A 12 6.48 8.12 -2.75
CA ARG A 12 7.23 7.91 -1.50
C ARG A 12 6.40 8.26 -0.26
N ASP A 13 5.62 9.33 -0.31
CA ASP A 13 4.85 9.82 0.83
C ASP A 13 3.73 8.86 1.26
N PHE A 14 3.28 8.01 0.33
CA PHE A 14 2.28 6.98 0.56
C PHE A 14 2.89 5.61 0.86
N LYS A 15 4.22 5.50 0.97
CA LYS A 15 4.85 4.24 1.39
C LYS A 15 4.60 4.02 2.88
N LEU A 16 4.06 2.85 3.20
CA LEU A 16 3.81 2.40 4.57
C LEU A 16 4.92 1.45 5.01
N GLU A 17 5.43 1.67 6.21
CA GLU A 17 6.22 0.65 6.90
C GLU A 17 5.28 -0.47 7.35
N ALA A 18 5.62 -1.70 7.02
CA ALA A 18 4.76 -2.85 7.26
C ALA A 18 5.57 -4.07 7.71
N THR A 19 5.06 -4.79 8.69
CA THR A 19 5.49 -6.15 9.01
C THR A 19 4.33 -7.10 8.70
N ILE A 20 4.60 -8.09 7.85
CA ILE A 20 3.59 -9.04 7.38
C ILE A 20 3.91 -10.41 7.96
N HIS A 21 2.93 -10.99 8.66
CA HIS A 21 3.03 -12.31 9.25
C HIS A 21 1.75 -13.09 8.92
N GLU A 22 1.89 -14.16 8.14
CA GLU A 22 0.78 -15.03 7.73
C GLU A 22 -0.37 -14.27 7.07
N ASN A 23 -1.44 -13.96 7.82
CA ASN A 23 -2.62 -13.21 7.38
C ASN A 23 -2.73 -11.83 8.02
N VAL A 24 -1.75 -11.41 8.82
CA VAL A 24 -1.74 -10.14 9.53
C VAL A 24 -0.74 -9.18 8.91
N THR A 25 -1.18 -7.93 8.71
CA THR A 25 -0.34 -6.80 8.30
C THR A 25 -0.31 -5.79 9.44
N ILE A 26 0.89 -5.44 9.91
CA ILE A 26 1.09 -4.46 10.98
C ILE A 26 1.79 -3.23 10.39
N HIS A 27 1.11 -2.09 10.41
CA HIS A 27 1.71 -0.80 10.09
C HIS A 27 2.17 -0.09 11.34
N THR A 28 3.36 0.49 11.27
CA THR A 28 3.95 1.25 12.37
C THR A 28 4.35 2.63 11.88
N ARG A 29 3.78 3.69 12.49
CA ARG A 29 4.11 5.08 12.16
C ARG A 29 4.66 5.79 13.39
N SER A 30 5.88 6.32 13.28
CA SER A 30 6.43 7.21 14.29
C SER A 30 5.88 8.62 14.09
N LEU A 31 5.10 9.11 15.06
CA LEU A 31 4.70 10.52 15.09
C LEU A 31 5.76 11.29 15.87
N ALA A 32 6.76 11.80 15.15
CA ALA A 32 7.92 12.52 15.69
C ALA A 32 7.57 13.66 16.68
N ARG A 33 6.37 14.25 16.58
CA ARG A 33 5.94 15.36 17.43
C ARG A 33 5.40 14.95 18.81
N ARG A 34 5.16 13.66 19.07
CA ARG A 34 4.53 13.19 20.32
C ARG A 34 5.20 11.96 20.96
N GLY A 35 6.29 11.45 20.37
CA GLY A 35 6.94 10.21 20.84
C GLY A 35 6.02 8.97 20.85
N THR A 36 4.86 9.07 20.19
CA THR A 36 3.84 8.01 20.17
C THR A 36 3.98 7.23 18.87
N LEU A 37 4.14 5.92 19.03
CA LEU A 37 4.11 4.95 17.94
C LEU A 37 2.65 4.64 17.65
N GLN A 38 2.15 4.99 16.45
CA GLN A 38 0.85 4.50 16.00
C GLN A 38 1.03 3.14 15.36
N ARG A 39 0.31 2.16 15.90
CA ARG A 39 0.27 0.79 15.39
C ARG A 39 -1.12 0.52 14.86
N GLU A 40 -1.18 0.02 13.63
CA GLU A 40 -2.41 -0.46 13.00
C GLU A 40 -2.24 -1.91 12.58
N VAL A 41 -3.19 -2.76 12.94
CA VAL A 41 -3.17 -4.20 12.68
C VAL A 41 -4.36 -4.55 11.81
N TRP A 42 -4.08 -5.24 10.70
CA TRP A 42 -5.05 -5.62 9.70
C TRP A 42 -4.98 -7.13 9.46
N GLU A 43 -6.13 -7.79 9.42
CA GLU A 43 -6.23 -9.22 9.14
C GLU A 43 -6.86 -9.46 7.77
N ARG A 44 -6.23 -10.30 6.94
CA ARG A 44 -6.79 -10.78 5.68
C ARG A 44 -7.94 -11.75 5.94
N THR A 45 -9.11 -11.41 5.41
CA THR A 45 -10.35 -12.15 5.64
C THR A 45 -10.80 -12.93 4.41
N ASN A 46 -10.92 -12.27 3.26
CA ASN A 46 -11.48 -12.88 2.04
C ASN A 46 -10.70 -12.49 0.79
N ILE A 47 -10.71 -13.35 -0.22
CA ILE A 47 -10.29 -12.98 -1.58
C ILE A 47 -11.48 -12.34 -2.28
N LEU A 48 -11.33 -11.07 -2.69
CA LEU A 48 -12.34 -10.36 -3.50
C LEU A 48 -12.17 -10.66 -4.99
N ARG A 49 -10.92 -10.79 -5.44
CA ARG A 49 -10.59 -11.08 -6.85
C ARG A 49 -9.23 -11.77 -6.97
N HIS A 50 -9.12 -12.65 -7.95
CA HIS A 50 -7.86 -13.24 -8.39
C HIS A 50 -7.74 -13.11 -9.91
N GLY A 51 -6.57 -12.72 -10.44
CA GLY A 51 -6.33 -12.65 -11.88
C GLY A 51 -4.86 -12.44 -12.25
N GLY A 52 -4.57 -12.33 -13.55
CA GLY A 52 -3.19 -12.24 -14.05
C GLY A 52 -2.41 -11.01 -13.55
N SER A 53 -3.11 -9.95 -13.13
CA SER A 53 -2.51 -8.73 -12.57
C SER A 53 -2.29 -8.78 -11.06
N GLY A 54 -2.58 -9.92 -10.40
CA GLY A 54 -2.46 -10.10 -8.96
C GLY A 54 -3.78 -10.48 -8.29
N GLU A 55 -3.79 -10.36 -6.97
CA GLU A 55 -4.92 -10.74 -6.12
C GLU A 55 -5.39 -9.56 -5.29
N VAL A 56 -6.69 -9.46 -5.06
CA VAL A 56 -7.29 -8.45 -4.20
C VAL A 56 -7.90 -9.15 -3.00
N TRP A 57 -7.43 -8.78 -1.82
CA TRP A 57 -7.90 -9.30 -0.53
C TRP A 57 -8.69 -8.23 0.19
N GLN A 58 -9.72 -8.65 0.92
CA GLN A 58 -10.36 -7.84 1.93
C GLN A 58 -9.59 -7.99 3.25
N GLU A 59 -9.19 -6.88 3.84
CA GLU A 59 -8.60 -6.83 5.17
C GLU A 59 -9.56 -6.14 6.14
N ARG A 60 -9.62 -6.63 7.38
CA ARG A 60 -10.37 -6.01 8.49
C ARG A 60 -9.38 -5.44 9.49
N LYS A 61 -9.65 -4.24 10.01
CA LYS A 61 -8.87 -3.68 11.10
C LYS A 61 -9.14 -4.44 12.39
N ILE A 62 -8.07 -4.83 13.07
CA ILE A 62 -8.11 -5.49 14.39
C ILE A 62 -7.77 -4.49 15.49
N GLU A 63 -6.83 -3.60 15.22
CA GLU A 63 -6.33 -2.60 16.17
C GLU A 63 -5.84 -1.37 15.42
N GLY A 64 -5.98 -0.20 16.04
CA GLY A 64 -5.37 1.03 15.58
C GLY A 64 -6.37 2.19 15.44
N PRO A 65 -5.86 3.42 15.22
CA PRO A 65 -6.70 4.60 15.12
C PRO A 65 -7.56 4.66 13.85
N GLY A 66 -8.53 5.57 13.84
CA GLY A 66 -9.35 5.90 12.67
C GLY A 66 -10.56 4.99 12.46
N SER A 67 -11.52 5.46 11.65
CA SER A 67 -12.85 4.83 11.48
C SER A 67 -12.96 3.81 10.34
N VAL A 68 -11.88 3.59 9.58
CA VAL A 68 -11.89 2.61 8.49
C VAL A 68 -11.75 1.21 9.09
N GLU A 69 -12.79 0.40 9.00
CA GLU A 69 -12.83 -0.96 9.59
C GLU A 69 -12.48 -2.06 8.58
N VAL A 70 -12.66 -1.78 7.29
CA VAL A 70 -12.41 -2.71 6.19
C VAL A 70 -11.65 -1.98 5.09
N ARG A 71 -10.73 -2.69 4.42
CA ARG A 71 -10.01 -2.19 3.24
C ARG A 71 -9.84 -3.28 2.20
N ALA A 72 -9.72 -2.89 0.93
CA ALA A 72 -9.19 -3.75 -0.12
C ALA A 72 -7.66 -3.61 -0.21
N VAL A 73 -6.96 -4.73 -0.35
CA VAL A 73 -5.51 -4.77 -0.59
C VAL A 73 -5.21 -5.59 -1.84
N LYS A 74 -4.71 -4.91 -2.88
CA LYS A 74 -4.21 -5.57 -4.08
C LYS A 74 -2.76 -5.97 -3.87
N ARG A 75 -2.44 -7.26 -3.99
CA ARG A 75 -1.07 -7.77 -4.04
C ARG A 75 -0.65 -8.14 -5.46
N ILE A 76 0.52 -7.65 -5.87
CA ILE A 76 1.12 -7.88 -7.18
C ILE A 76 2.49 -8.51 -6.94
N ARG A 77 2.88 -9.54 -7.69
CA ARG A 77 4.19 -10.19 -7.51
C ARG A 77 5.31 -9.15 -7.64
N ASN A 78 6.14 -9.06 -6.62
CA ASN A 78 7.31 -8.20 -6.57
C ASN A 78 8.43 -8.81 -7.42
N GLY A 79 8.38 -8.57 -8.72
CA GLY A 79 9.45 -8.97 -9.65
C GLY A 79 10.64 -8.03 -9.55
N SER A 80 11.40 -8.02 -8.45
CA SER A 80 12.60 -7.17 -8.26
C SER A 80 12.33 -5.66 -8.45
N GLU A 81 11.43 -5.14 -7.59
CA GLU A 81 11.35 -3.78 -7.03
C GLU A 81 11.66 -2.60 -7.94
N LEU A 82 10.62 -1.90 -8.42
CA LEU A 82 10.55 -0.45 -8.72
C LEU A 82 11.73 0.20 -9.49
N SER A 83 12.60 -0.62 -10.06
CA SER A 83 13.85 -0.22 -10.66
C SER A 83 13.50 0.38 -12.00
N ALA A 84 13.85 1.66 -12.17
CA ALA A 84 13.48 2.53 -13.28
C ALA A 84 13.89 2.02 -14.69
N GLY A 85 14.46 0.81 -14.80
CA GLY A 85 14.91 0.18 -16.04
C GLY A 85 14.00 -0.91 -16.63
N ARG A 86 13.09 -1.55 -15.87
CA ARG A 86 12.20 -2.59 -16.43
C ARG A 86 10.79 -2.06 -16.69
N ASN A 87 10.18 -2.46 -17.81
CA ASN A 87 8.84 -2.00 -18.23
C ASN A 87 7.76 -2.21 -17.17
N GLU A 88 7.82 -3.32 -16.43
CA GLU A 88 6.83 -3.65 -15.41
C GLU A 88 6.94 -2.75 -14.16
N GLY A 89 8.17 -2.45 -13.73
CA GLY A 89 8.40 -1.51 -12.62
C GLY A 89 7.88 -0.11 -12.93
N ARG A 90 8.04 0.36 -14.18
CA ARG A 90 7.50 1.67 -14.63
C ARG A 90 5.97 1.70 -14.63
N ARG A 91 5.30 0.58 -14.93
CA ARG A 91 3.83 0.51 -14.90
C ARG A 91 3.31 0.62 -13.48
N VAL A 92 3.92 -0.10 -12.54
CA VAL A 92 3.54 -0.04 -11.12
C VAL A 92 3.76 1.36 -10.55
N VAL A 93 4.89 2.02 -10.86
CA VAL A 93 5.13 3.40 -10.42
C VAL A 93 4.05 4.35 -10.95
N ARG A 94 3.67 4.23 -12.22
CA ARG A 94 2.58 5.06 -12.80
C ARG A 94 1.22 4.79 -12.14
N GLU A 95 0.93 3.53 -11.81
CA GLU A 95 -0.30 3.17 -11.09
C GLU A 95 -0.32 3.83 -9.70
N LEU A 96 0.80 3.74 -8.95
CA LEU A 96 0.95 4.38 -7.65
C LEU A 96 0.88 5.92 -7.73
N GLU A 97 1.51 6.53 -8.75
CA GLU A 97 1.43 7.99 -8.97
C GLU A 97 -0.01 8.43 -9.24
N ALA A 98 -0.75 7.69 -10.08
CA ALA A 98 -2.13 8.00 -10.37
C ALA A 98 -2.99 7.90 -9.11
N LEU A 99 -2.86 6.81 -8.35
CA LEU A 99 -3.57 6.61 -7.09
C LEU A 99 -3.28 7.72 -6.07
N ALA A 100 -2.00 8.08 -5.89
CA ALA A 100 -1.61 9.17 -4.99
C ALA A 100 -2.10 10.55 -5.47
N LYS A 101 -2.19 10.77 -6.78
CA LYS A 101 -2.73 12.02 -7.34
C LYS A 101 -4.24 12.12 -7.14
N PHE A 102 -4.97 11.01 -7.32
CA PHE A 102 -6.43 10.97 -7.22
C PHE A 102 -6.95 10.73 -5.80
N SER A 103 -6.08 10.52 -4.82
CA SER A 103 -6.48 10.45 -3.41
C SER A 103 -6.74 11.82 -2.76
N GLN A 104 -6.52 12.93 -3.49
CA GLN A 104 -6.82 14.28 -3.02
C GLN A 104 -8.34 14.48 -2.84
N GLU A 105 -8.74 15.29 -1.85
CA GLU A 105 -10.16 15.47 -1.48
C GLU A 105 -11.07 15.86 -2.65
N LYS A 106 -10.57 16.68 -3.59
CA LYS A 106 -11.32 17.10 -4.79
C LYS A 106 -11.69 15.95 -5.74
N TYR A 107 -11.07 14.78 -5.60
CA TYR A 107 -11.28 13.62 -6.46
C TYR A 107 -11.99 12.46 -5.74
N THR A 108 -12.26 12.57 -4.43
CA THR A 108 -12.84 11.49 -3.61
C THR A 108 -14.20 11.00 -4.09
N ALA A 109 -14.97 11.82 -4.80
CA ALA A 109 -16.26 11.41 -5.37
C ALA A 109 -16.15 10.48 -6.61
N PHE A 110 -14.97 10.40 -7.23
CA PHE A 110 -14.77 9.72 -8.52
C PHE A 110 -13.75 8.58 -8.47
N PHE A 111 -12.92 8.54 -7.43
CA PHE A 111 -11.83 7.59 -7.31
C PHE A 111 -11.82 6.94 -5.93
N VAL A 112 -11.42 5.67 -5.91
CA VAL A 112 -11.14 4.95 -4.68
C VAL A 112 -10.10 5.69 -3.86
N LYS A 113 -10.28 5.70 -2.55
CA LYS A 113 -9.34 6.26 -1.61
C LYS A 113 -8.11 5.37 -1.56
N PHE A 114 -6.96 5.95 -1.88
CA PHE A 114 -5.68 5.28 -1.72
C PHE A 114 -5.12 5.56 -0.32
N TYR A 115 -4.87 4.50 0.45
CA TYR A 115 -4.32 4.60 1.81
C TYR A 115 -2.81 4.45 1.87
N GLY A 116 -2.22 3.83 0.85
CA GLY A 116 -0.78 3.67 0.74
C GLY A 116 -0.37 2.34 0.14
N TRP A 117 0.94 2.14 0.03
CA TRP A 117 1.52 0.91 -0.50
C TRP A 117 2.70 0.45 0.35
N TYR A 118 2.98 -0.84 0.30
CA TYR A 118 4.08 -1.47 1.03
C TYR A 118 4.55 -2.71 0.30
N VAL A 119 5.68 -3.28 0.71
CA VAL A 119 6.28 -4.43 0.05
C VAL A 119 6.78 -5.43 1.09
N ASP A 120 6.78 -6.70 0.71
CA ASP A 120 7.65 -7.70 1.30
C ASP A 120 8.58 -8.29 0.21
N LYS A 121 9.23 -9.41 0.52
CA LYS A 121 10.17 -10.08 -0.39
C LYS A 121 9.51 -10.55 -1.69
N GLU A 122 8.21 -10.81 -1.68
CA GLU A 122 7.49 -11.48 -2.77
C GLU A 122 6.41 -10.62 -3.42
N TRP A 123 5.86 -9.64 -2.71
CA TRP A 123 4.66 -8.92 -3.12
C TRP A 123 4.76 -7.41 -2.86
N LEU A 124 4.19 -6.64 -3.78
CA LEU A 124 3.81 -5.25 -3.58
C LEU A 124 2.33 -5.18 -3.27
N TYR A 125 1.99 -4.43 -2.23
CA TYR A 125 0.65 -4.29 -1.69
C TYR A 125 0.17 -2.86 -1.87
N ILE A 126 -1.08 -2.71 -2.33
CA ILE A 126 -1.75 -1.41 -2.52
C ILE A 126 -3.04 -1.45 -1.71
N ALA A 127 -3.12 -0.63 -0.66
CA ALA A 127 -4.28 -0.53 0.22
C ALA A 127 -5.24 0.57 -0.26
N MET A 128 -6.52 0.24 -0.43
CA MET A 128 -7.55 1.11 -0.99
C MET A 128 -8.96 0.83 -0.44
N GLU A 129 -9.88 1.78 -0.66
CA GLU A 129 -11.35 1.65 -0.53
C GLU A 129 -12.06 2.44 -1.64
#